data_AF-A0A250V7V4-F1
#
_entry.id   AF-A0A250V7V4-F1
#
_cell.length_a   1.000
_cell.length_b   1.000
_cell.length_c   1.000
_cell.angle_alpha   90.00
_cell.angle_beta   90.00
_cell.angle_gamma   90.00
#
_symmetry.space_group_name_H-M   'P 1'
#
loop_
_entity.id
_entity.type
_entity.pdbx_description
1 polymer ?
#
loop_
_entity_poly.entity_id
_entity_poly.type
_entity_poly.pdbx_seq_one_letter_code
_entity_poly.pdbx_strand_id
1 'polypeptide(L)'
;MRRKQLGIAAALAAGTLAATGLALAPTAAAVTPLTATINATCTIGGGGAATLTATQDGTAATITLSSTSITAPIALAQDSIASTLTMAKTGGGTVAFTGTKNPAIPLGGGVTVGPLSGTVASGDSLDAYGGSLKMVVFGITITCTASAAQAPGPFVFS
;
A
#
# COMPACT_ATOMS: atom_id res chain seq x y z
N MET A 1 60.02 -30.15 -47.14
CA MET A 1 59.63 -28.79 -47.57
C MET A 1 59.10 -28.02 -46.36
N ARG A 2 59.49 -26.75 -46.20
CA ARG A 2 58.96 -25.84 -45.17
C ARG A 2 57.48 -25.51 -45.43
N ARG A 3 56.62 -25.49 -44.41
CA ARG A 3 55.79 -24.32 -44.05
C ARG A 3 54.90 -24.55 -42.82
N LYS A 4 54.86 -23.52 -41.99
CA LYS A 4 54.03 -23.29 -40.80
C LYS A 4 52.57 -23.04 -41.20
N GLN A 5 51.61 -23.59 -40.45
CA GLN A 5 50.31 -23.00 -40.08
C GLN A 5 49.96 -23.60 -38.69
N LEU A 6 49.98 -22.86 -37.56
CA LEU A 6 48.93 -21.97 -37.02
C LEU A 6 47.55 -22.67 -37.05
N GLY A 7 46.80 -22.97 -35.99
CA GLY A 7 46.81 -22.78 -34.54
C GLY A 7 45.63 -23.63 -33.98
N ILE A 8 45.71 -24.21 -32.78
CA ILE A 8 45.01 -23.79 -31.53
C ILE A 8 43.50 -23.53 -31.78
N ALA A 9 42.52 -24.24 -31.22
CA ALA A 9 42.28 -24.63 -29.83
C ALA A 9 41.30 -25.83 -29.78
N ALA A 10 41.62 -26.93 -29.11
CA ALA A 10 41.23 -27.20 -27.72
C ALA A 10 39.70 -27.06 -27.46
N ALA A 11 38.96 -28.09 -27.89
CA ALA A 11 37.73 -28.47 -27.21
C ALA A 11 38.11 -28.91 -25.78
N LEU A 12 37.50 -28.29 -24.77
CA LEU A 12 37.35 -28.68 -23.36
C LEU A 12 37.40 -27.43 -22.47
N ALA A 13 36.23 -26.86 -22.16
CA ALA A 13 36.01 -26.00 -21.01
C ALA A 13 34.57 -26.28 -20.53
N ALA A 14 34.44 -27.14 -19.53
CA ALA A 14 34.21 -26.73 -18.15
C ALA A 14 32.76 -26.22 -17.96
N GLY A 15 31.92 -27.10 -17.40
CA GLY A 15 30.63 -26.70 -16.89
C GLY A 15 30.81 -25.69 -15.76
N THR A 16 30.27 -24.50 -15.94
CA THR A 16 30.17 -23.48 -14.90
C THR A 16 28.80 -22.81 -14.98
N LEU A 17 28.05 -23.04 -13.92
CA LEU A 17 26.83 -22.39 -13.43
C LEU A 17 26.40 -21.12 -14.19
N ALA A 18 25.24 -21.19 -14.85
CA ALA A 18 24.47 -20.02 -15.25
C ALA A 18 23.08 -20.09 -14.62
N ALA A 19 23.02 -19.99 -13.29
CA ALA A 19 21.83 -19.55 -12.59
C ALA A 19 21.75 -18.02 -12.70
N THR A 20 21.52 -17.50 -13.91
CA THR A 20 21.37 -16.07 -14.15
C THR A 20 19.96 -15.81 -14.63
N GLY A 21 19.16 -15.20 -13.77
CA GLY A 21 17.83 -14.71 -14.13
C GLY A 21 16.67 -15.37 -13.40
N LEU A 22 16.82 -15.75 -12.13
CA LEU A 22 15.69 -15.51 -11.23
C LEU A 22 15.54 -13.99 -11.15
N ALA A 23 14.78 -13.44 -12.09
CA ALA A 23 14.08 -12.19 -11.84
C ALA A 23 13.45 -12.36 -10.47
N LEU A 24 13.82 -11.51 -9.51
CA LEU A 24 13.04 -11.36 -8.29
C LEU A 24 11.63 -11.00 -8.75
N ALA A 25 10.80 -12.02 -8.94
CA ALA A 25 9.37 -11.86 -8.89
C ALA A 25 9.10 -11.04 -7.62
N PRO A 26 8.19 -10.04 -7.68
CA PRO A 26 7.84 -9.30 -6.49
C PRO A 26 7.59 -10.34 -5.40
N THR A 27 8.34 -10.22 -4.30
CA THR A 27 8.17 -11.03 -3.09
C THR A 27 6.69 -11.30 -2.91
N ALA A 28 6.30 -12.58 -2.89
CA ALA A 28 4.90 -13.04 -2.86
C ALA A 28 4.05 -11.99 -2.16
N ALA A 29 3.16 -11.32 -2.89
CA ALA A 29 2.41 -10.19 -2.36
C ALA A 29 1.65 -10.72 -1.14
N ALA A 30 2.19 -10.43 0.04
CA ALA A 30 1.67 -10.96 1.29
C ALA A 30 0.36 -10.27 1.68
N VAL A 31 -0.17 -9.45 0.77
CA VAL A 31 -1.51 -8.92 0.76
C VAL A 31 -2.11 -9.11 -0.62
N THR A 32 -3.30 -9.70 -0.68
CA THR A 32 -4.10 -9.78 -1.90
C THR A 32 -5.52 -9.25 -1.65
N PRO A 33 -6.02 -8.30 -2.47
CA PRO A 33 -5.31 -7.57 -3.52
C PRO A 33 -4.30 -6.55 -2.97
N LEU A 34 -3.38 -6.04 -3.78
CA LEU A 34 -2.45 -4.98 -3.35
C LEU A 34 -3.14 -3.61 -3.25
N THR A 35 -4.17 -3.40 -4.08
CA THR A 35 -4.91 -2.14 -4.18
C THR A 35 -6.40 -2.40 -4.20
N ALA A 36 -7.16 -1.59 -3.48
CA ALA A 36 -8.62 -1.59 -3.47
C ALA A 36 -9.16 -0.16 -3.55
N THR A 37 -10.34 0.01 -4.15
CA THR A 37 -11.04 1.29 -4.20
C THR A 37 -12.23 1.25 -3.25
N ILE A 38 -12.41 2.32 -2.50
CA ILE A 38 -13.60 2.56 -1.68
C ILE A 38 -14.28 3.85 -2.12
N ASN A 39 -15.58 3.94 -1.91
CA ASN A 39 -16.25 5.23 -1.85
C ASN A 39 -16.33 5.64 -0.39
N ALA A 40 -15.67 6.74 -0.04
CA ALA A 40 -15.62 7.26 1.31
C ALA A 40 -16.27 8.63 1.39
N THR A 41 -16.97 8.88 2.50
CA THR A 41 -17.55 10.19 2.82
C THR A 41 -16.94 10.69 4.11
N CYS A 42 -16.37 11.89 4.07
CA CYS A 42 -15.77 12.54 5.22
C CYS A 42 -16.70 13.58 5.82
N THR A 43 -16.61 13.80 7.13
CA THR A 43 -17.33 14.91 7.81
C THR A 43 -16.97 16.27 7.20
N ILE A 44 -15.73 16.41 6.74
CA ILE A 44 -15.18 17.61 6.12
C ILE A 44 -14.33 17.17 4.91
N GLY A 45 -14.43 17.87 3.79
CA GLY A 45 -13.67 17.57 2.56
C GLY A 45 -14.43 16.80 1.47
N GLY A 46 -15.71 16.50 1.72
CA GLY A 46 -16.60 15.86 0.75
C GLY A 46 -16.53 14.33 0.78
N GLY A 47 -16.87 13.72 -0.34
CA GLY A 47 -16.86 12.27 -0.49
C GLY A 47 -16.68 11.84 -1.94
N GLY A 48 -16.21 10.62 -2.13
CA GLY A 48 -15.99 10.02 -3.44
C GLY A 48 -15.02 8.85 -3.39
N ALA A 49 -14.46 8.52 -4.54
CA ALA A 49 -13.55 7.38 -4.67
C ALA A 49 -12.21 7.67 -3.98
N ALA A 50 -11.73 6.71 -3.19
CA ALA A 50 -10.40 6.69 -2.60
C ALA A 50 -9.75 5.34 -2.90
N THR A 51 -8.46 5.37 -3.23
CA THR A 51 -7.65 4.18 -3.48
C THR A 51 -6.87 3.86 -2.22
N LEU A 52 -6.97 2.62 -1.77
CA LEU A 52 -6.21 2.01 -0.69
C LEU A 52 -5.13 1.13 -1.31
N THR A 53 -3.89 1.30 -0.89
CA THR A 53 -2.76 0.42 -1.25
C THR A 53 -2.24 -0.22 0.01
N ALA A 54 -2.21 -1.54 0.04
CA ALA A 54 -1.75 -2.33 1.17
C ALA A 54 -0.41 -2.99 0.88
N THR A 55 0.51 -2.94 1.85
CA THR A 55 1.75 -3.70 1.83
C THR A 55 1.92 -4.46 3.13
N GLN A 56 2.69 -5.54 3.12
CA GLN A 56 2.99 -6.32 4.30
C GLN A 56 4.44 -6.81 4.23
N ASP A 57 5.13 -6.69 5.35
CA ASP A 57 6.51 -7.12 5.60
C ASP A 57 6.51 -7.95 6.91
N GLY A 58 6.24 -9.24 6.78
CA GLY A 58 6.08 -10.14 7.92
C GLY A 58 4.76 -9.87 8.66
N THR A 59 4.82 -9.50 9.94
CA THR A 59 3.60 -9.13 10.71
C THR A 59 3.27 -7.64 10.62
N ALA A 60 4.17 -6.83 10.07
CA ALA A 60 3.94 -5.40 9.86
C ALA A 60 3.18 -5.21 8.55
N ALA A 61 2.13 -4.40 8.57
CA ALA A 61 1.41 -4.01 7.36
C ALA A 61 1.30 -2.49 7.29
N THR A 62 1.34 -1.96 6.07
CA THR A 62 1.07 -0.55 5.84
C THR A 62 -0.06 -0.33 4.85
N ILE A 63 -0.88 0.68 5.11
CA ILE A 63 -1.94 1.12 4.20
C ILE A 63 -1.66 2.56 3.80
N THR A 64 -1.71 2.84 2.50
CA THR A 64 -1.67 4.20 1.96
C THR A 64 -3.02 4.50 1.32
N LEU A 65 -3.58 5.65 1.61
CA LEU A 65 -4.85 6.13 1.06
C LEU A 65 -4.60 7.37 0.20
N SER A 66 -5.17 7.38 -1.00
CA SER A 66 -5.18 8.54 -1.89
C SER A 66 -6.58 8.77 -2.48
N SER A 67 -7.02 10.02 -2.51
CA SER A 67 -8.28 10.42 -3.13
C SER A 67 -8.14 11.78 -3.77
N THR A 68 -8.66 11.91 -4.99
CA THR A 68 -8.81 13.21 -5.67
C THR A 68 -10.20 13.82 -5.48
N SER A 69 -11.18 13.02 -5.05
CA SER A 69 -12.55 13.47 -4.80
C SER A 69 -12.72 14.08 -3.41
N ILE A 70 -11.98 13.57 -2.42
CA ILE A 70 -11.93 14.14 -1.08
C ILE A 70 -10.85 15.22 -1.10
N THR A 71 -11.25 16.46 -0.87
CA THR A 71 -10.36 17.63 -0.99
C THR A 71 -10.08 18.26 0.36
N ALA A 72 -8.86 18.78 0.53
CA ALA A 72 -8.49 19.52 1.73
C ALA A 72 -9.05 20.95 1.66
N PRO A 73 -9.90 21.39 2.61
CA PRO A 73 -10.47 22.73 2.62
C PRO A 73 -9.47 23.82 3.05
N ILE A 74 -8.27 23.41 3.46
CA ILE A 74 -7.14 24.27 3.83
C ILE A 74 -5.86 23.65 3.27
N ALA A 75 -4.81 24.44 3.12
CA ALA A 75 -3.50 23.90 2.81
C ALA A 75 -2.97 23.09 4.00
N LEU A 76 -2.48 21.87 3.72
CA LEU A 76 -1.91 20.96 4.71
C LEU A 76 -0.42 20.86 4.46
N ALA A 77 0.37 21.07 5.51
CA ALA A 77 1.81 20.88 5.44
C ALA A 77 2.14 19.40 5.34
N GLN A 78 3.37 19.10 4.91
CA GLN A 78 3.88 17.73 4.99
C GLN A 78 3.86 17.25 6.45
N ASP A 79 3.49 15.98 6.64
CA ASP A 79 3.47 15.29 7.93
C ASP A 79 2.61 15.96 9.03
N SER A 80 1.59 16.72 8.64
CA SER A 80 0.73 17.48 9.57
C SER A 80 -0.60 16.78 9.91
N ILE A 81 -0.86 15.59 9.36
CA ILE A 81 -2.14 14.89 9.51
C ILE A 81 -1.92 13.61 10.33
N ALA A 82 -2.40 13.57 11.57
CA ALA A 82 -2.41 12.34 12.34
C ALA A 82 -3.61 11.47 11.92
N SER A 83 -3.33 10.36 11.25
CA SER A 83 -4.34 9.49 10.65
C SER A 83 -4.39 8.15 11.35
N THR A 84 -5.60 7.69 11.64
CA THR A 84 -5.91 6.37 12.18
C THR A 84 -6.98 5.72 11.30
N LEU A 85 -6.58 4.76 10.47
CA LEU A 85 -7.47 3.93 9.68
C LEU A 85 -7.79 2.66 10.46
N THR A 86 -9.04 2.50 10.88
CA THR A 86 -9.54 1.27 11.46
C THR A 86 -10.21 0.45 10.36
N MET A 87 -9.76 -0.79 10.16
CA MET A 87 -10.35 -1.75 9.23
C MET A 87 -11.06 -2.87 9.99
N ALA A 88 -12.18 -3.34 9.46
CA ALA A 88 -12.95 -4.43 10.04
C ALA A 88 -12.39 -5.78 9.59
N LYS A 89 -12.28 -6.74 10.52
CA LYS A 89 -11.85 -8.11 10.22
C LYS A 89 -13.07 -8.98 9.90
N THR A 90 -13.00 -9.80 8.85
CA THR A 90 -14.12 -10.68 8.44
C THR A 90 -14.52 -11.71 9.51
N GLY A 91 -13.62 -12.04 10.46
CA GLY A 91 -13.89 -12.93 11.61
C GLY A 91 -14.32 -12.21 12.90
N GLY A 92 -14.56 -10.91 12.85
CA GLY A 92 -14.87 -10.08 14.02
C GLY A 92 -13.65 -9.35 14.58
N GLY A 93 -13.90 -8.19 15.21
CA GLY A 93 -12.86 -7.28 15.66
C GLY A 93 -12.38 -6.30 14.57
N THR A 94 -11.40 -5.49 14.92
CA THR A 94 -10.84 -4.45 14.03
C THR A 94 -9.33 -4.37 14.18
N VAL A 95 -8.68 -3.86 13.13
CA VAL A 95 -7.24 -3.56 13.13
C VAL A 95 -7.08 -2.06 12.86
N ALA A 96 -6.27 -1.39 13.67
CA ALA A 96 -5.98 0.02 13.50
C ALA A 96 -4.60 0.20 12.84
N PHE A 97 -4.57 1.00 11.79
CA PHE A 97 -3.37 1.48 11.12
C PHE A 97 -3.20 2.96 11.43
N THR A 98 -2.03 3.35 11.93
CA THR A 98 -1.78 4.73 12.35
C THR A 98 -0.56 5.31 11.66
N GLY A 99 -0.57 6.61 11.42
CA GLY A 99 0.57 7.30 10.86
C GLY A 99 0.32 8.80 10.78
N THR A 100 1.41 9.56 10.73
CA THR A 100 1.37 11.01 10.56
C THR A 100 1.86 11.46 9.19
N LYS A 101 2.20 10.50 8.31
CA LYS A 101 2.82 10.79 7.02
C LYS A 101 1.78 11.23 6.00
N ASN A 102 2.04 12.38 5.39
CA ASN A 102 1.28 12.91 4.27
C ASN A 102 2.16 13.88 3.46
N PRO A 103 2.04 13.93 2.12
CA PRO A 103 2.66 15.00 1.35
C PRO A 103 2.02 16.36 1.69
N ALA A 104 2.68 17.45 1.31
CA ALA A 104 2.06 18.77 1.35
C ALA A 104 0.88 18.80 0.36
N ILE A 105 -0.31 19.15 0.84
CA ILE A 105 -1.54 19.20 0.05
C ILE A 105 -1.96 20.66 -0.08
N PRO A 106 -2.02 21.24 -1.29
CA PRO A 106 -2.50 22.60 -1.47
C PRO A 106 -4.00 22.69 -1.15
N LEU A 107 -4.48 23.91 -0.93
CA LEU A 107 -5.92 24.18 -0.79
C LEU A 107 -6.70 23.60 -1.97
N GLY A 108 -7.77 22.83 -1.69
CA GLY A 108 -8.58 22.14 -2.69
C GLY A 108 -7.90 20.91 -3.33
N GLY A 109 -6.69 20.58 -2.89
CA GLY A 109 -5.97 19.39 -3.35
C GLY A 109 -6.57 18.10 -2.80
N GLY A 110 -6.38 17.01 -3.55
CA GLY A 110 -6.80 15.67 -3.13
C GLY A 110 -6.07 15.20 -1.88
N VAL A 111 -6.78 14.53 -0.98
CA VAL A 111 -6.21 13.99 0.25
C VAL A 111 -5.39 12.74 -0.03
N THR A 112 -4.13 12.74 0.42
CA THR A 112 -3.26 11.56 0.43
C THR A 112 -2.66 11.41 1.82
N VAL A 113 -2.81 10.24 2.43
CA VAL A 113 -2.29 9.93 3.77
C VAL A 113 -1.68 8.53 3.79
N GLY A 114 -0.59 8.38 4.54
CA GLY A 114 0.16 7.14 4.66
C GLY A 114 1.61 7.27 4.20
N PRO A 115 2.43 6.22 4.42
CA PRO A 115 2.02 4.89 4.89
C PRO A 115 1.54 4.87 6.35
N LEU A 116 0.38 4.28 6.60
CA LEU A 116 -0.19 4.05 7.92
C LEU A 116 0.22 2.65 8.38
N SER A 117 0.94 2.55 9.48
CA SER A 117 1.49 1.28 9.97
C SER A 117 0.50 0.61 10.92
N GLY A 118 0.39 -0.71 10.80
CA GLY A 118 -0.40 -1.58 11.66
C GLY A 118 0.21 -2.97 11.73
N THR A 119 -0.38 -3.84 12.55
CA THR A 119 0.06 -5.23 12.71
C THR A 119 -1.08 -6.14 12.30
N VAL A 120 -0.76 -7.14 11.47
CA VAL A 120 -1.70 -8.11 10.94
C VAL A 120 -1.16 -9.52 11.17
N ALA A 121 -2.07 -10.48 11.26
CA ALA A 121 -1.72 -11.89 11.25
C ALA A 121 -1.92 -12.47 9.84
N SER A 122 -1.18 -13.54 9.53
CA SER A 122 -1.46 -14.35 8.35
C SER A 122 -2.88 -14.92 8.43
N GLY A 123 -3.62 -14.84 7.33
CA GLY A 123 -5.04 -15.17 7.22
C GLY A 123 -6.00 -14.06 7.60
N ASP A 124 -5.52 -12.87 8.02
CA ASP A 124 -6.41 -11.75 8.30
C ASP A 124 -7.02 -11.21 7.01
N SER A 125 -8.35 -11.15 6.98
CA SER A 125 -9.12 -10.47 5.94
C SER A 125 -9.65 -9.15 6.47
N LEU A 126 -9.16 -8.03 5.94
CA LEU A 126 -9.51 -6.68 6.39
C LEU A 126 -10.30 -5.91 5.33
N ASP A 127 -11.42 -5.33 5.73
CA ASP A 127 -12.25 -4.46 4.90
C ASP A 127 -12.30 -3.04 5.50
N ALA A 128 -12.16 -2.03 4.66
CA ALA A 128 -12.37 -0.65 5.08
C ALA A 128 -13.87 -0.37 5.37
N TYR A 129 -14.77 -1.15 4.78
CA TYR A 129 -16.19 -1.13 5.10
C TYR A 129 -16.47 -1.76 6.47
N GLY A 130 -17.29 -1.08 7.28
CA GLY A 130 -17.42 -1.37 8.72
C GLY A 130 -16.30 -0.80 9.57
N GLY A 131 -15.28 -0.18 8.94
CA GLY A 131 -14.21 0.57 9.58
C GLY A 131 -14.44 2.09 9.58
N SER A 132 -13.39 2.84 9.90
CA SER A 132 -13.39 4.31 9.79
C SER A 132 -11.97 4.85 9.67
N LEU A 133 -11.79 5.92 8.91
CA LEU A 133 -10.56 6.71 8.89
C LEU A 133 -10.79 7.96 9.73
N LYS A 134 -9.99 8.13 10.78
CA LYS A 134 -9.94 9.35 11.59
C LYS A 134 -8.68 10.11 11.24
N MET A 135 -8.81 11.37 10.85
CA MET A 135 -7.69 12.27 10.58
C MET A 135 -7.79 13.45 11.54
N VAL A 136 -6.73 13.70 12.29
CA VAL A 136 -6.62 14.87 13.17
C VAL A 136 -5.69 15.87 12.51
N VAL A 137 -6.26 17.02 12.15
CA VAL A 137 -5.59 18.11 11.46
C VAL A 137 -5.71 19.35 12.33
N PHE A 138 -4.59 19.90 12.80
CA PHE A 138 -4.56 21.06 13.72
C PHE A 138 -5.48 20.89 14.96
N GLY A 139 -5.66 19.66 15.46
CA GLY A 139 -6.53 19.36 16.60
C GLY A 139 -8.01 19.14 16.25
N ILE A 140 -8.42 19.33 14.99
CA ILE A 140 -9.76 19.03 14.51
C ILE A 140 -9.82 17.59 14.00
N THR A 141 -10.80 16.81 14.48
CA THR A 141 -11.00 15.42 14.05
C THR A 141 -11.95 15.36 12.87
N ILE A 142 -11.47 14.83 11.75
CA ILE A 142 -12.23 14.52 10.55
C ILE A 142 -12.44 13.00 10.53
N THR A 143 -13.69 12.57 10.40
CA THR A 143 -14.00 11.14 10.29
C THR A 143 -14.50 10.85 8.88
N CYS A 144 -13.91 9.84 8.23
CA CYS A 144 -14.36 9.33 6.95
C CYS A 144 -14.80 7.88 7.11
N THR A 145 -15.92 7.54 6.47
CA THR A 145 -16.47 6.18 6.47
C THR A 145 -16.67 5.71 5.04
N ALA A 146 -16.37 4.43 4.80
CA ALA A 146 -16.68 3.80 3.52
C ALA A 146 -18.18 3.52 3.44
N SER A 147 -18.81 3.87 2.31
CA SER A 147 -20.24 3.65 2.09
C SER A 147 -20.56 2.24 1.59
N ALA A 148 -19.56 1.52 1.08
CA ALA A 148 -19.68 0.14 0.60
C ALA A 148 -18.36 -0.61 0.80
N ALA A 149 -18.43 -1.95 0.68
CA ALA A 149 -17.26 -2.83 0.65
C ALA A 149 -16.23 -2.36 -0.38
N GLN A 150 -14.96 -2.48 -0.04
CA GLN A 150 -13.89 -2.10 -0.94
C GLN A 150 -13.81 -3.07 -2.13
N ALA A 151 -13.39 -2.57 -3.30
CA ALA A 151 -13.34 -3.34 -4.54
C ALA A 151 -12.01 -3.14 -5.27
N PRO A 152 -11.28 -4.21 -5.63
CA PRO A 152 -11.55 -5.62 -5.31
C PRO A 152 -11.34 -5.97 -3.82
N GLY A 153 -12.16 -6.91 -3.32
CA GLY A 153 -11.99 -7.76 -2.11
C GLY A 153 -11.74 -7.07 -0.76
N PRO A 154 -11.95 -7.74 0.38
CA PRO A 154 -11.19 -7.41 1.57
C PRO A 154 -9.70 -7.73 1.33
N PHE A 155 -8.78 -6.99 1.96
CA PHE A 155 -7.36 -7.28 1.93
C PHE A 155 -7.08 -8.55 2.73
N VAL A 156 -6.62 -9.61 2.07
CA VAL A 156 -6.20 -10.86 2.70
C VAL A 156 -4.69 -10.85 2.87
N PHE A 157 -4.25 -10.84 4.12
CA PHE A 157 -2.85 -10.87 4.50
C PHE A 157 -2.38 -12.32 4.67
N SER A 158 -1.21 -12.70 4.14
CA SER A 158 -0.67 -14.08 4.17
C SER A 158 0.71 -14.15 4.76
#